data_AF-A0A2K8VAD9-F1
#
_entry.id   AF-A0A2K8VAD9-F1
#
_cell.length_a   1.000
_cell.length_b   1.000
_cell.length_c   1.000
_cell.angle_alpha   90.00
_cell.angle_beta   90.00
_cell.angle_gamma   90.00
#
_symmetry.space_group_name_H-M   'P 1'
#
loop_
_entity.id
_entity.type
_entity.pdbx_description
1 polymer ?
#
loop_
_entity_poly.entity_id
_entity_poly.type
_entity_poly.pdbx_seq_one_letter_code
_entity_poly.pdbx_strand_id
1 'polypeptide(L)'
;MEGQVLPGEPVAGFPRATTAQIQAISTIESLIVYSTDEKIFYYYDGSKWVKLFSENSKVIVDNELFFEDSNYYYISVRINTTSWMVTRLSRISLNDETYSSGTGTQPTDLTTITALTFS
;
A
#
# COMPACT_ATOMS: atom_id res chain seq x y z
N MET A 1 -32.77 18.67 -19.20
CA MET A 1 -32.52 17.89 -17.98
C MET A 1 -32.07 18.89 -16.95
N GLU A 2 -33.01 19.44 -16.19
CA GLU A 2 -32.73 20.52 -15.25
C GLU A 2 -32.04 19.94 -14.02
N GLY A 3 -30.83 20.42 -13.73
CA GLY A 3 -30.15 20.13 -12.48
C GLY A 3 -30.91 20.81 -11.34
N GLN A 4 -31.54 20.00 -10.49
CA GLN A 4 -32.21 20.48 -9.29
C GLN A 4 -31.17 21.04 -8.32
N VAL A 5 -31.11 22.36 -8.21
CA VAL A 5 -30.36 23.07 -7.17
C VAL A 5 -31.34 23.96 -6.39
N LEU A 6 -31.46 23.72 -5.08
CA LEU A 6 -32.26 24.57 -4.18
C LEU A 6 -31.44 25.81 -3.77
N PRO A 7 -32.04 27.00 -3.63
CA PRO A 7 -31.31 28.20 -3.25
C PRO A 7 -30.83 28.11 -1.80
N GLY A 8 -29.52 28.25 -1.57
CA GLY A 8 -28.94 28.39 -0.22
C GLY A 8 -28.36 27.11 0.40
N GLU A 9 -28.48 25.95 -0.25
CA GLU A 9 -27.76 24.74 0.14
C GLU A 9 -26.65 24.44 -0.89
N PRO A 10 -25.40 24.17 -0.47
CA PRO A 10 -24.33 23.83 -1.41
C PRO A 10 -24.71 22.57 -2.19
N VAL A 11 -24.69 22.65 -3.53
CA VAL A 11 -24.74 21.47 -4.37
C VAL A 11 -23.33 20.94 -4.44
N ALA A 12 -22.94 20.16 -3.43
CA ALA A 12 -21.57 19.71 -3.29
C ALA A 12 -21.52 18.29 -2.72
N GLY A 13 -21.92 17.34 -3.56
CA GLY A 13 -21.60 15.92 -3.37
C GLY A 13 -20.94 15.39 -4.62
N PHE A 14 -19.85 14.63 -4.46
CA PHE A 14 -19.35 13.81 -5.56
C PHE A 14 -20.44 12.79 -5.98
N PRO A 15 -20.51 12.39 -7.26
CA PRO A 15 -21.32 11.26 -7.67
C PRO A 15 -21.08 10.06 -6.72
N ARG A 16 -22.13 9.33 -6.37
CA ARG A 16 -22.03 8.15 -5.49
C ARG A 16 -22.90 7.01 -5.98
N ALA A 17 -22.40 5.78 -5.85
CA ALA A 17 -23.09 4.56 -6.25
C ALA A 17 -22.50 3.35 -5.51
N THR A 18 -23.10 2.17 -5.65
CA THR A 18 -22.49 0.92 -5.16
C THR A 18 -21.21 0.61 -5.93
N THR A 19 -20.29 -0.20 -5.37
CA THR A 19 -19.03 -0.54 -6.05
C THR A 19 -19.29 -1.20 -7.40
N ALA A 20 -20.28 -2.10 -7.48
CA ALA A 20 -20.66 -2.77 -8.72
C ALA A 20 -21.22 -1.80 -9.77
N GLN A 21 -22.03 -0.83 -9.35
CA GLN A 21 -22.54 0.22 -10.23
C GLN A 21 -21.41 1.08 -10.79
N ILE A 22 -20.44 1.47 -9.95
CA ILE A 22 -19.26 2.23 -10.39
C ILE A 22 -18.49 1.43 -11.44
N GLN A 23 -18.16 0.16 -11.16
CA GLN A 23 -17.40 -0.70 -12.08
C GLN A 23 -18.11 -0.95 -13.43
N ALA A 24 -19.43 -0.84 -13.47
CA ALA A 24 -20.22 -0.98 -14.69
C ALA A 24 -20.30 0.30 -15.54
N ILE A 25 -19.86 1.46 -15.03
CA ILE A 25 -19.84 2.72 -15.79
C ILE A 25 -18.77 2.61 -16.87
N SER A 26 -19.20 2.64 -18.14
CA SER A 26 -18.33 2.89 -19.28
C SER A 26 -18.14 4.39 -19.46
N THR A 27 -16.93 4.90 -19.24
CA THR A 27 -16.57 6.31 -19.48
C THR A 27 -15.18 6.41 -20.08
N ILE A 28 -14.90 7.50 -20.78
CA ILE A 28 -13.57 7.89 -21.26
C ILE A 28 -13.05 9.16 -20.56
N GLU A 29 -13.84 9.71 -19.64
CA GLU A 29 -13.52 10.94 -18.90
C GLU A 29 -12.99 10.62 -17.50
N SER A 30 -12.06 11.46 -17.01
CA SER A 30 -11.53 11.37 -15.65
C SER A 30 -12.60 11.72 -14.60
N LEU A 31 -13.42 10.73 -14.25
CA LEU A 31 -14.50 10.85 -13.28
C LEU A 31 -14.04 10.36 -11.90
N ILE A 32 -14.45 11.08 -10.85
CA ILE A 32 -14.28 10.67 -9.44
C ILE A 32 -15.67 10.36 -8.87
N VAL A 33 -15.82 9.18 -8.25
CA VAL A 33 -17.10 8.67 -7.71
C VAL A 33 -16.87 8.07 -6.32
N TYR A 34 -17.78 8.32 -5.39
CA TYR A 34 -17.75 7.72 -4.06
C TYR A 34 -18.51 6.38 -4.02
N SER A 35 -17.84 5.30 -3.62
CA SER A 35 -18.49 4.01 -3.37
C SER A 35 -19.26 4.04 -2.04
N THR A 36 -20.55 3.74 -2.09
CA THR A 36 -21.39 3.62 -0.88
C THR A 36 -21.18 2.31 -0.13
N ASP A 37 -20.59 1.29 -0.76
CA ASP A 37 -20.35 -0.01 -0.12
C ASP A 37 -19.02 -0.01 0.63
N GLU A 38 -17.96 0.40 -0.06
CA GLU A 38 -16.60 0.40 0.48
C GLU A 38 -16.24 1.71 1.19
N LYS A 39 -17.11 2.74 1.11
CA LYS A 39 -16.89 4.05 1.73
C LYS A 39 -15.61 4.76 1.26
N ILE A 40 -15.23 4.55 0.00
CA ILE A 40 -14.00 5.07 -0.60
C ILE A 40 -14.27 5.75 -1.94
N PHE A 41 -13.44 6.74 -2.29
CA PHE A 41 -13.44 7.32 -3.63
C PHE A 41 -12.76 6.40 -4.64
N TYR A 42 -13.35 6.31 -5.82
CA TYR A 42 -12.78 5.73 -7.03
C TYR A 42 -12.52 6.84 -8.04
N TYR A 43 -11.47 6.67 -8.85
CA TYR A 43 -11.27 7.45 -10.07
C TYR A 43 -11.10 6.50 -11.25
N TYR A 44 -11.52 6.92 -12.45
CA TYR A 44 -11.25 6.18 -13.67
C TYR A 44 -9.90 6.60 -14.24
N ASP A 45 -8.96 5.66 -14.41
CA ASP A 45 -7.59 5.94 -14.89
C ASP A 45 -7.47 5.99 -16.43
N GLY A 46 -8.61 5.89 -17.14
CA GLY A 46 -8.69 5.78 -18.59
C GLY A 46 -8.87 4.33 -19.08
N SER A 47 -8.63 3.34 -18.24
CA SER A 47 -8.81 1.92 -18.57
C SER A 47 -9.65 1.14 -17.54
N LYS A 48 -9.59 1.52 -16.26
CA LYS A 48 -10.29 0.85 -15.16
C LYS A 48 -10.60 1.81 -14.02
N TRP A 49 -11.52 1.36 -13.17
CA TRP A 49 -11.82 2.01 -11.90
C TRP A 49 -10.76 1.67 -10.84
N VAL A 50 -10.11 2.70 -10.30
CA VAL A 50 -9.05 2.59 -9.28
C VAL A 50 -9.48 3.27 -8.00
N LYS A 51 -9.24 2.63 -6.85
CA LYS A 51 -9.46 3.23 -5.52
C LYS A 51 -8.48 4.39 -5.32
N LEU A 52 -8.98 5.57 -4.95
CA LEU A 52 -8.16 6.77 -4.71
C LEU A 52 -7.21 6.60 -3.51
N PHE A 53 -7.64 5.84 -2.49
CA PHE A 53 -6.85 5.51 -1.30
C PHE A 53 -6.97 4.01 -1.00
N SER A 54 -6.39 3.14 -1.84
CA SER A 54 -6.37 1.71 -1.53
C SER A 54 -5.56 1.43 -0.26
N GLU A 55 -5.88 0.37 0.48
CA GLU A 55 -5.07 -0.11 1.61
C GLU A 55 -3.57 -0.30 1.24
N ASN A 56 -3.27 -0.51 -0.05
CA ASN A 56 -1.92 -0.60 -0.61
C ASN A 56 -1.16 0.74 -0.68
N SER A 57 -1.82 1.90 -0.48
CA SER A 57 -1.11 3.20 -0.42
C SER A 57 -0.48 3.44 0.95
N LYS A 58 -0.82 2.61 1.94
CA LYS A 58 -0.08 2.54 3.19
C LYS A 58 1.03 1.52 2.95
N VAL A 59 2.27 2.00 2.79
CA VAL A 59 3.44 1.16 3.07
C VAL A 59 3.35 0.85 4.56
N ILE A 60 2.69 -0.26 4.90
CA ILE A 60 2.66 -0.74 6.26
C ILE A 60 3.92 -1.56 6.43
N VAL A 61 4.95 -0.91 6.96
CA VAL A 61 5.97 -1.65 7.68
C VAL A 61 5.26 -2.26 8.90
N ASP A 62 5.00 -3.56 8.86
CA ASP A 62 4.51 -4.32 9.99
C ASP A 62 5.42 -5.53 10.27
N ASN A 63 5.14 -6.20 11.39
CA ASN A 63 5.85 -7.40 11.83
C ASN A 63 7.38 -7.24 11.85
N GLU A 64 7.85 -6.23 12.58
CA GLU A 64 9.27 -6.01 12.82
C GLU A 64 9.84 -7.11 13.72
N LEU A 65 10.82 -7.84 13.20
CA LEU A 65 11.49 -8.95 13.88
C LEU A 65 12.99 -8.66 13.98
N PHE A 66 13.55 -8.93 15.15
CA PHE A 66 14.95 -8.67 15.46
C PHE A 66 15.73 -9.99 15.59
N PHE A 67 16.89 -10.05 14.95
CA PHE A 67 17.82 -11.18 15.04
C PHE A 67 19.25 -10.68 15.19
N GLU A 68 20.13 -11.52 15.69
CA GLU A 68 21.56 -11.20 15.80
C GLU A 68 22.43 -12.44 15.58
N ASP A 69 23.64 -12.21 15.10
CA ASP A 69 24.74 -13.17 15.14
C ASP A 69 25.99 -12.53 15.76
N SER A 70 27.14 -13.19 15.66
CA SER A 70 28.40 -12.68 16.22
C SER A 70 28.88 -11.35 15.59
N ASN A 71 28.44 -11.03 14.37
CA ASN A 71 28.95 -9.93 13.58
C ASN A 71 27.90 -8.83 13.31
N TYR A 72 26.61 -9.18 13.23
CA TYR A 72 25.56 -8.28 12.77
C TYR A 72 24.28 -8.33 13.62
N TYR A 73 23.57 -7.21 13.61
CA TYR A 73 22.15 -7.11 13.97
C TYR A 73 21.31 -7.11 12.68
N TYR A 74 20.17 -7.78 12.72
CA TYR A 74 19.24 -7.86 11.60
C TYR A 74 17.86 -7.38 12.03
N ILE A 75 17.25 -6.55 11.20
CA ILE A 75 15.87 -6.09 11.35
C ILE A 75 15.11 -6.58 10.12
N SER A 76 14.25 -7.58 10.30
CA SER A 76 13.36 -8.10 9.25
C SER A 76 12.01 -7.43 9.39
N VAL A 77 11.52 -6.84 8.30
CA VAL A 77 10.21 -6.18 8.24
C VAL A 77 9.40 -6.65 7.04
N ARG A 78 8.09 -6.67 7.19
CA ARG A 78 7.16 -6.82 6.08
C ARG A 78 6.68 -5.44 5.63
N ILE A 79 6.83 -5.13 4.34
CA ILE A 79 6.52 -3.81 3.74
C ILE A 79 5.06 -3.74 3.31
N ASN A 80 4.51 -4.88 2.90
CA ASN A 80 3.12 -5.09 2.54
C ASN A 80 2.83 -6.60 2.56
N THR A 81 1.63 -7.02 2.19
CA THR A 81 1.22 -8.45 2.20
C THR A 81 2.07 -9.37 1.30
N THR A 82 2.90 -8.81 0.42
CA THR A 82 3.66 -9.53 -0.61
C THR A 82 5.15 -9.17 -0.66
N SER A 83 5.65 -8.26 0.19
CA SER A 83 7.03 -7.75 0.10
C SER A 83 7.66 -7.60 1.48
N TRP A 84 8.96 -7.81 1.56
CA TRP A 84 9.75 -7.74 2.79
C TRP A 84 11.12 -7.08 2.55
N MET A 85 11.72 -6.61 3.64
CA MET A 85 13.10 -6.12 3.67
C MET A 85 13.78 -6.60 4.95
N VAL A 86 15.07 -6.93 4.84
CA VAL A 86 15.95 -7.21 5.98
C VAL A 86 17.10 -6.22 5.92
N THR A 87 17.23 -5.39 6.94
CA THR A 87 18.39 -4.52 7.15
C THR A 87 19.40 -5.26 8.00
N ARG A 88 20.69 -5.19 7.63
CA ARG A 88 21.82 -5.76 8.35
C ARG A 88 22.77 -4.65 8.76
N LEU A 89 23.01 -4.54 10.07
CA LEU A 89 23.84 -3.53 10.72
C LEU A 89 25.05 -4.20 11.37
N SER A 90 26.26 -3.70 11.12
CA SER A 90 27.47 -4.20 11.78
C SER A 90 27.47 -3.90 13.28
N ARG A 91 27.93 -4.86 14.09
CA ARG A 91 28.07 -4.68 15.56
C ARG A 91 29.24 -3.79 15.95
N ILE A 92 30.18 -3.56 15.04
CA ILE A 92 31.44 -2.85 15.33
C ILE A 92 31.61 -1.56 14.53
N SER A 93 30.80 -1.36 13.48
CA SER A 93 30.83 -0.15 12.65
C SER A 93 29.42 0.33 12.38
N LEU A 94 29.03 1.46 12.99
CA LEU A 94 27.71 2.05 12.80
C LEU A 94 27.46 2.53 11.35
N ASN A 95 28.53 2.71 10.56
CA ASN A 95 28.44 3.15 9.17
C ASN A 95 28.34 1.98 8.17
N ASP A 96 28.37 0.74 8.65
CA ASP A 96 28.27 -0.45 7.81
C ASP A 96 26.86 -1.04 7.93
N GLU A 97 25.99 -0.56 7.03
CA GLU A 97 24.61 -0.98 6.88
C GLU A 97 24.39 -1.48 5.44
N THR A 98 23.77 -2.64 5.31
CA THR A 98 23.38 -3.23 4.02
C THR A 98 21.97 -3.79 4.12
N TYR A 99 21.31 -4.02 2.99
CA TYR A 99 19.94 -4.55 3.01
C TYR A 99 19.72 -5.64 1.96
N SER A 100 18.70 -6.46 2.20
CA SER A 100 18.14 -7.40 1.25
C SER A 100 16.63 -7.17 1.21
N SER A 101 16.02 -7.26 0.03
CA SER A 101 14.57 -7.18 -0.12
C SER A 101 14.06 -8.24 -1.08
N GLY A 102 12.77 -8.54 -0.99
CA GLY A 102 12.16 -9.53 -1.84
C GLY A 102 10.65 -9.55 -1.76
N THR A 103 10.05 -10.40 -2.59
CA THR A 103 8.61 -10.66 -2.59
C THR A 103 8.30 -12.01 -1.94
N GLY A 104 7.07 -12.20 -1.48
CA GLY A 104 6.59 -13.44 -0.85
C GLY A 104 6.65 -13.39 0.68
N THR A 105 6.92 -14.55 1.29
CA THR A 105 6.96 -14.70 2.76
C THR A 105 8.18 -13.98 3.34
N GLN A 106 7.95 -13.12 4.34
CA GLN A 106 9.01 -12.48 5.12
C GLN A 106 9.90 -13.53 5.79
N PRO A 107 11.23 -13.39 5.77
CA PRO A 107 12.14 -14.20 6.59
C PRO A 107 11.89 -13.99 8.09
N THR A 108 11.60 -15.07 8.81
CA THR A 108 11.24 -15.04 10.26
C THR A 108 12.22 -15.80 11.15
N ASP A 109 13.35 -16.26 10.62
CA ASP A 109 14.38 -16.97 11.37
C ASP A 109 15.80 -16.58 10.91
N LEU A 110 16.77 -16.74 11.80
CA LEU A 110 18.16 -16.33 11.56
C LEU A 110 18.83 -17.13 10.43
N THR A 111 18.46 -18.40 10.24
CA THR A 111 19.07 -19.26 9.21
C THR A 111 18.70 -18.75 7.82
N THR A 112 17.41 -18.43 7.62
CA THR A 112 16.92 -17.86 6.37
C THR A 112 17.51 -16.45 6.13
N ILE A 113 17.60 -15.63 7.18
CA ILE A 113 18.14 -14.25 7.10
C ILE A 113 19.62 -14.22 6.71
N THR A 114 20.44 -15.07 7.31
CA THR A 114 21.89 -15.10 7.05
C THR A 114 22.24 -15.68 5.67
N ALA A 115 21.30 -16.42 5.05
CA ALA A 115 21.44 -16.92 3.69
C ALA A 115 21.09 -15.88 2.59
N LEU A 116 20.57 -14.70 2.96
CA LEU A 116 20.23 -13.65 2.01
C LEU A 116 21.48 -12.99 1.41
N THR A 117 21.31 -12.43 0.21
CA THR A 117 22.34 -11.60 -0.42
C THR A 117 22.08 -10.14 -0.06
N PHE A 118 23.08 -9.49 0.54
CA PHE A 118 23.00 -8.11 1.00
C PHE A 118 23.82 -7.19 0.09
N SER A 119 23.26 -6.01 -0.21
CA SER A 119 23.89 -4.96 -1.03
C SER A 119 23.73 -3.58 -0.42
#